data_AF-E2BYE1-F1
#
_entry.id   AF-E2BYE1-F1
#
_cell.length_a   1.000
_cell.length_b   1.000
_cell.length_c   1.000
_cell.angle_alpha   90.00
_cell.angle_beta   90.00
_cell.angle_gamma   90.00
#
_symmetry.space_group_name_H-M   'P 1'
#
loop_
_entity.id
_entity.type
_entity.pdbx_description
1 polymer ?
#
loop_
_entity_poly.entity_id
_entity_poly.type
_entity_poly.pdbx_seq_one_letter_code
_entity_poly.pdbx_strand_id
1 'polypeptide(L)'
;MLNAGVARLINMEFALPYIHSKGEGLSNQPESISNYWLVEDMYTFENIGVSHTVDNVKYLACADCERGPVGWHDLSTKKSYIALCRVKHE
;
A
#
# COMPACT_ATOMS: atom_id res chain seq x y z
N MET A 1 -7.52 7.81 5.78
CA MET A 1 -7.05 6.88 4.71
C MET A 1 -8.06 5.76 4.52
N LEU A 2 -8.49 5.07 5.59
CA LEU A 2 -9.57 4.09 5.56
C LEU A 2 -10.50 4.33 6.74
N ASN A 3 -11.80 4.11 6.53
CA ASN A 3 -12.80 4.10 7.60
C ASN A 3 -12.79 2.77 8.38
N ALA A 4 -13.29 2.77 9.62
CA ALA A 4 -13.40 1.54 10.39
C ALA A 4 -14.32 0.51 9.68
N GLY A 5 -13.92 -0.77 9.72
CA GLY A 5 -14.72 -1.88 9.19
C GLY A 5 -14.64 -2.10 7.67
N VAL A 6 -13.90 -1.27 6.93
CA VAL A 6 -13.82 -1.37 5.47
C VAL A 6 -12.65 -2.24 4.97
N ALA A 7 -11.84 -2.76 5.88
CA ALA A 7 -10.69 -3.60 5.59
C ALA A 7 -10.63 -4.80 6.53
N ARG A 8 -10.03 -5.90 6.06
CA ARG A 8 -9.85 -7.13 6.83
C ARG A 8 -8.36 -7.41 7.02
N LEU A 9 -7.96 -7.72 8.25
CA LEU A 9 -6.60 -8.15 8.52
C LEU A 9 -6.37 -9.53 7.90
N ILE A 10 -5.29 -9.67 7.14
CA ILE A 10 -4.83 -10.92 6.56
C ILE A 10 -3.35 -11.13 6.84
N ASN A 11 -2.97 -12.40 6.91
CA ASN A 11 -1.57 -12.82 6.95
C ASN A 11 -1.18 -13.34 5.56
N MET A 12 -0.21 -12.68 4.94
CA MET A 12 0.39 -13.08 3.66
C MET A 12 1.76 -12.45 3.54
N GLU A 13 2.70 -13.13 2.88
CA GLU A 13 4.02 -12.56 2.61
C GLU A 13 4.03 -11.81 1.28
N PHE A 14 4.43 -10.55 1.33
CA PHE A 14 4.71 -9.76 0.13
C PHE A 14 5.87 -8.81 0.40
N ALA A 15 6.75 -8.67 -0.59
CA ALA A 15 7.89 -7.79 -0.48
C ALA A 15 7.51 -6.40 -0.98
N LEU A 16 7.61 -5.39 -0.11
CA LEU A 16 7.45 -3.99 -0.51
C LEU A 16 8.81 -3.30 -0.55
N PRO A 17 9.09 -2.45 -1.55
CA PRO A 17 10.20 -1.51 -1.48
C PRO A 17 10.18 -0.76 -0.15
N TYR A 18 11.33 -0.41 0.42
CA TYR A 18 11.34 0.46 1.60
C TYR A 18 10.57 1.76 1.35
N ILE A 19 10.05 2.35 2.42
CA ILE A 19 9.37 3.64 2.35
C ILE A 19 10.39 4.70 1.92
N HIS A 20 10.03 5.45 0.88
CA HIS A 20 10.75 6.60 0.35
C HIS A 20 9.76 7.69 -0.05
N SER A 21 10.27 8.89 -0.28
CA SER A 21 9.50 9.96 -0.93
C SER A 21 9.70 9.90 -2.44
N LYS A 22 8.71 10.36 -3.20
CA LYS A 22 8.79 10.45 -4.66
C LYS A 22 10.00 11.31 -5.06
N GLY A 23 10.95 10.74 -5.81
CA GLY A 23 12.15 11.44 -6.27
C GLY A 23 13.45 11.13 -5.50
N GLU A 24 13.39 10.38 -4.40
CA GLU A 24 14.60 10.07 -3.60
C GLU A 24 15.50 8.97 -4.19
N GLY A 25 15.13 8.34 -5.30
CA GLY A 25 16.02 7.50 -6.12
C GLY A 25 16.69 6.28 -5.45
N LEU A 26 16.43 5.99 -4.17
CA LEU A 26 17.36 5.19 -3.35
C LEU A 26 16.77 4.03 -2.54
N SER A 27 15.53 3.58 -2.76
CA SER A 27 15.05 2.44 -1.96
C SER A 27 14.28 1.36 -2.72
N ASN A 28 14.92 0.83 -3.77
CA ASN A 28 14.50 -0.44 -4.39
C ASN A 28 14.80 -1.68 -3.54
N GLN A 29 15.40 -1.51 -2.35
CA GLN A 29 15.61 -2.63 -1.44
C GLN A 29 14.23 -3.12 -0.94
N PRO A 30 13.88 -4.39 -1.19
CA PRO A 30 12.63 -4.95 -0.74
C PRO A 30 12.71 -5.33 0.74
N GLU A 31 11.59 -5.16 1.44
CA GLU A 31 11.36 -5.62 2.80
C GLU A 31 10.19 -6.62 2.78
N SER A 32 10.40 -7.81 3.34
CA SER A 32 9.35 -8.81 3.50
C SER A 32 8.44 -8.43 4.66
N ILE A 33 7.14 -8.28 4.38
CA ILE A 33 6.11 -7.97 5.38
C ILE A 33 5.03 -9.06 5.31
N SER A 34 4.45 -9.41 6.47
CA SER A 34 3.53 -10.56 6.60
C SER A 34 2.09 -10.19 6.97
N ASN A 35 1.83 -8.95 7.39
CA ASN A 35 0.51 -8.53 7.88
C ASN A 35 -0.03 -7.34 7.09
N TYR A 36 -1.22 -7.52 6.53
CA TYR A 36 -1.85 -6.54 5.64
C TYR A 36 -3.33 -6.33 5.94
N TRP A 37 -3.78 -5.10 5.75
CA TRP A 37 -5.18 -4.80 5.57
C TRP A 37 -5.56 -5.02 4.11
N LEU A 38 -6.43 -6.01 3.88
CA LEU A 38 -7.08 -6.23 2.60
C LEU A 38 -8.27 -5.28 2.46
N VAL A 39 -8.28 -4.53 1.37
CA VAL A 39 -9.37 -3.65 0.94
C VAL A 39 -9.92 -4.17 -0.38
N GLU A 40 -11.21 -4.47 -0.43
CA GLU A 40 -11.86 -5.10 -1.59
C GLU A 40 -12.07 -4.12 -2.76
N ASP A 41 -12.24 -2.84 -2.47
CA ASP A 41 -12.49 -1.79 -3.47
C ASP A 41 -11.57 -0.58 -3.25
N MET A 42 -10.83 -0.18 -4.29
CA MET A 42 -9.95 0.99 -4.25
C MET A 42 -10.69 2.32 -4.00
N TYR A 43 -11.99 2.41 -4.30
CA TYR A 43 -12.78 3.61 -4.02
C TYR A 43 -13.11 3.78 -2.52
N THR A 44 -12.74 2.80 -1.69
CA THR A 44 -12.87 2.85 -0.23
C THR A 44 -11.83 3.78 0.42
N PHE A 45 -10.72 4.06 -0.26
CA PHE A 45 -9.71 4.98 0.25
C PHE A 45 -10.20 6.42 0.20
N GLU A 46 -10.08 7.13 1.32
CA GLU A 46 -10.42 8.56 1.37
C GLU A 46 -9.36 9.43 0.71
N ASN A 47 -8.09 9.10 0.94
CA ASN A 47 -6.96 9.86 0.46
C ASN A 47 -5.75 8.93 0.32
N ILE A 48 -5.47 8.48 -0.92
CA ILE A 48 -4.35 7.60 -1.25
C ILE A 48 -3.70 8.00 -2.56
N GLY A 49 -2.38 8.10 -2.57
CA GLY A 49 -1.59 8.29 -3.77
C GLY A 49 -1.34 6.97 -4.46
N VAL A 50 -1.35 6.95 -5.80
CA VAL A 50 -1.17 5.74 -6.60
C VAL A 50 -0.04 5.95 -7.60
N SER A 51 0.90 5.01 -7.67
CA SER A 51 2.03 5.07 -8.59
C SER A 51 1.65 4.74 -10.04
N HIS A 52 2.62 4.93 -10.94
CA HIS A 52 2.60 4.24 -12.23
C HIS A 52 2.56 2.72 -12.03
N THR A 53 2.04 2.01 -13.03
CA THR A 53 2.01 0.56 -13.00
C THR A 53 3.43 0.00 -13.14
N VAL A 54 3.77 -0.95 -12.27
CA VAL A 54 4.96 -1.78 -12.38
C VAL A 54 4.46 -3.22 -12.45
N ASP A 55 4.74 -3.90 -13.55
CA ASP A 55 4.16 -5.21 -13.88
C ASP A 55 2.62 -5.20 -13.80
N ASN A 56 2.05 -5.89 -12.81
CA ASN A 56 0.61 -5.98 -12.58
C ASN A 56 0.15 -5.31 -11.28
N VAL A 57 1.00 -4.46 -10.68
CA VAL A 57 0.70 -3.76 -9.44
C VAL A 57 0.83 -2.25 -9.59
N LYS A 58 0.08 -1.54 -8.75
CA LYS A 58 0.28 -0.11 -8.49
C LYS A 58 0.62 0.07 -7.02
N TYR A 59 1.71 0.74 -6.72
CA TYR A 59 2.07 1.03 -5.34
C TYR A 59 1.22 2.17 -4.79
N LEU A 60 0.89 2.06 -3.50
CA LEU A 60 0.07 3.01 -2.77
C LEU A 60 0.95 3.81 -1.83
N ALA A 61 0.74 5.12 -1.78
CA ALA A 61 1.49 6.05 -0.93
C ALA A 61 0.54 7.00 -0.20
N CYS A 62 1.00 7.66 0.86
CA CYS A 62 0.22 8.74 1.46
C CYS A 62 0.02 9.85 0.42
N ALA A 63 -1.22 10.30 0.23
CA ALA A 63 -1.51 11.36 -0.73
C ALA A 63 -1.03 12.76 -0.26
N ASP A 64 -0.95 12.99 1.06
CA ASP A 64 -0.60 14.31 1.60
C ASP A 64 0.92 14.55 1.65
N CYS A 65 1.70 13.52 1.99
CA CYS A 65 3.16 13.62 2.13
C CYS A 65 3.95 12.82 1.11
N GLU A 66 3.29 12.13 0.18
CA GLU A 66 3.89 11.28 -0.87
C GLU A 66 4.83 10.16 -0.38
N ARG A 67 4.90 9.90 0.93
CA ARG A 67 5.70 8.80 1.50
C ARG A 67 5.03 7.45 1.20
N GLY A 68 5.79 6.54 0.61
CA GLY A 68 5.33 5.19 0.29
C GLY A 68 6.46 4.29 -0.22
N PRO A 69 6.18 3.04 -0.57
CA PRO A 69 4.85 2.44 -0.58
C PRO A 69 4.35 2.06 0.81
N VAL A 70 3.10 2.40 1.13
CA VAL A 70 2.36 1.88 2.29
C VAL A 70 1.61 0.58 1.94
N GLY A 71 1.52 0.24 0.66
CA GLY A 71 0.81 -0.92 0.17
C GLY A 71 0.86 -1.05 -1.35
N TRP A 72 0.06 -1.95 -1.90
CA TRP A 72 -0.13 -2.07 -3.35
C TRP A 72 -1.59 -2.36 -3.70
N HIS A 73 -1.95 -2.07 -4.94
CA HIS A 73 -3.18 -2.48 -5.60
C HIS A 73 -2.83 -3.49 -6.69
N ASP A 74 -3.45 -4.66 -6.65
CA ASP A 74 -3.30 -5.71 -7.65
C ASP A 74 -4.31 -5.51 -8.78
N LEU A 75 -3.81 -5.31 -9.99
CA LEU A 75 -4.64 -5.03 -11.15
C LEU A 75 -5.41 -6.25 -11.65
N SER A 76 -5.02 -7.47 -11.27
CA SER A 76 -5.75 -8.70 -11.63
C SER A 76 -6.97 -8.91 -10.73
N THR A 77 -6.77 -8.82 -9.42
CA THR A 77 -7.82 -9.07 -8.43
C THR A 77 -8.65 -7.83 -8.11
N LYS A 78 -8.17 -6.64 -8.49
CA LYS A 78 -8.72 -5.32 -8.13
C LYS A 78 -8.75 -5.06 -6.62
N LYS A 79 -8.01 -5.85 -5.85
CA LYS A 79 -7.88 -5.72 -4.40
C LYS A 79 -6.66 -4.88 -4.03
N SER A 80 -6.73 -4.24 -2.87
CA SER A 80 -5.63 -3.45 -2.34
C SER A 80 -5.17 -3.99 -1.00
N TYR A 81 -3.88 -3.86 -0.72
CA TYR A 81 -3.21 -4.46 0.42
C TYR A 81 -2.33 -3.41 1.09
N ILE A 82 -2.65 -3.04 2.33
CA ILE A 82 -1.93 -2.01 3.09
C ILE A 82 -1.13 -2.66 4.20
N ALA A 83 0.19 -2.42 4.22
CA ALA A 83 1.08 -3.00 5.22
C ALA A 83 0.73 -2.48 6.61
N LEU A 84 0.41 -3.40 7.52
CA LEU A 84 0.00 -3.07 8.89
C LEU A 84 1.05 -2.20 9.60
N CYS A 85 2.34 -2.49 9.41
CA CYS A 85 3.45 -1.79 10.04
C CYS A 85 3.79 -0.42 9.41
N ARG A 86 3.17 -0.04 8.30
CA ARG A 86 3.48 1.19 7.55
C ARG A 86 2.43 2.28 7.68
N VAL A 87 1.39 2.06 8.49
CA VAL A 87 0.31 3.00 8.76
C VAL A 87 0.02 3.06 10.26
N LYS A 88 -0.55 4.18 10.72
CA LYS A 88 -1.06 4.33 12.09
C LYS A 88 -2.54 3.93 12.16
N HIS A 89 -2.99 3.49 13.32
CA HIS A 89 -4.38 3.12 13.62
C HIS A 89 -4.86 4.02 14.75
N GLU A 90 -5.91 4.81 14.49
CA GLU A 90 -6.54 5.74 15.43
C GLU A 90 -8.06 5.57 15.36
#